data_AF-A0A498Q7A3-F1
#
_entry.id   AF-A0A498Q7A3-F1
#
_cell.length_a   1.000
_cell.length_b   1.000
_cell.length_c   1.000
_cell.angle_alpha   90.00
_cell.angle_beta   90.00
_cell.angle_gamma   90.00
#
_symmetry.space_group_name_H-M   'P 1'
#
loop_
_entity.id
_entity.type
_entity.pdbx_description
1 polymer ?
#
loop_
_entity_poly.entity_id
_entity_poly.type
_entity_poly.pdbx_seq_one_letter_code
_entity_poly.pdbx_strand_id
1 'polypeptide(L)'
;MPVNKGRAAIAIGNPDLAKNTAVIVPGTSSSVRGGWLHDGHNDALNLFEQANAADPKNPTAVIAWMGYDAPNDFNDVQRISTPELARTGGQALAQDVNGLWATHLGAGQHVTVLGHSYGSTTVADAFALGQMHADDAVLIGCPGTDLAPNAASFHLDGGHVYVGDASTDPVGMLGELNGLSHYVNRDNIGGQVLGLTPGLGADPAADGFGSVRFRAEVPGSDGINPHDHSYYYHRGSEALHSMADIASGHGNALESDGMTAQHRYQVGKVDIPGVGPVGVGIPGTPAVIDPEWGRPPGSVTDDHVFDEQHHH
;
A
#
# COMPACT_ATOMS: atom_id res chain seq x y z
N MET A 1 -26.90 13.25 -12.39
CA MET A 1 -25.62 13.28 -13.11
C MET A 1 -24.53 13.10 -12.07
N PRO A 2 -23.62 12.12 -12.19
CA PRO A 2 -22.45 12.08 -11.32
C PRO A 2 -21.65 13.36 -11.57
N VAL A 3 -21.30 14.07 -10.51
CA VAL A 3 -20.44 15.24 -10.62
C VAL A 3 -19.05 14.72 -10.97
N ASN A 4 -18.56 15.03 -12.17
CA ASN A 4 -17.19 14.69 -12.56
C ASN A 4 -16.23 15.43 -11.59
N LYS A 5 -15.53 14.68 -10.74
CA LYS A 5 -14.61 15.22 -9.73
C LYS A 5 -13.29 15.72 -10.31
N GLY A 6 -13.05 15.48 -11.60
CA GLY A 6 -11.79 15.76 -12.26
C GLY A 6 -10.79 14.62 -12.05
N ARG A 7 -9.87 14.48 -13.00
CA ARG A 7 -8.70 13.61 -12.92
C ARG A 7 -7.46 14.47 -13.09
N ALA A 8 -6.41 14.19 -12.33
CA ALA A 8 -5.16 14.93 -12.41
C ALA A 8 -3.99 13.99 -12.11
N ALA A 9 -2.84 14.29 -12.72
CA ALA A 9 -1.55 13.75 -12.31
C ALA A 9 -0.60 14.95 -12.16
N ILE A 10 0.05 15.09 -11.02
CA ILE A 10 0.98 16.20 -10.74
C ILE A 10 2.35 15.60 -10.50
N ALA A 11 3.31 15.95 -11.34
CA ALA A 11 4.70 15.54 -11.17
C ALA A 11 5.49 16.59 -10.38
N ILE A 12 6.26 16.11 -9.40
CA ILE A 12 7.31 16.85 -8.70
C ILE A 12 8.65 16.26 -9.17
N GLY A 13 9.51 17.11 -9.74
CA GLY A 13 10.68 16.66 -10.51
C GLY A 13 10.34 16.39 -11.99
N ASN A 14 11.25 15.73 -12.71
CA ASN A 14 11.08 15.39 -14.13
C ASN A 14 11.10 13.86 -14.33
N PRO A 15 9.94 13.20 -14.50
CA PRO A 15 9.87 11.75 -14.64
C PRO A 15 10.46 11.20 -15.94
N ASP A 16 10.69 12.04 -16.96
CA ASP A 16 11.34 11.63 -18.21
C ASP A 16 12.87 11.56 -18.10
N LEU A 17 13.46 12.13 -17.03
CA LEU A 17 14.90 12.20 -16.82
C LEU A 17 15.37 11.59 -15.49
N ALA A 18 14.50 11.51 -14.49
CA ALA A 18 14.81 10.99 -13.17
C ALA A 18 15.24 9.52 -13.24
N LYS A 19 16.16 9.11 -12.37
CA LYS A 19 16.57 7.70 -12.31
C LYS A 19 15.43 6.82 -11.79
N ASN A 20 14.71 7.35 -10.81
CA ASN A 20 13.57 6.70 -10.18
C ASN A 20 12.31 7.54 -10.38
N THR A 21 11.16 6.89 -10.55
CA THR A 21 9.85 7.54 -10.59
C THR A 21 8.91 6.83 -9.63
N ALA A 22 8.42 7.55 -8.62
CA ALA A 22 7.39 7.06 -7.73
C ALA A 22 6.02 7.57 -8.19
N VAL A 23 5.03 6.68 -8.26
CA VAL A 23 3.63 7.05 -8.53
C VAL A 23 2.82 6.74 -7.29
N ILE A 24 2.30 7.77 -6.63
CA ILE A 24 1.48 7.62 -5.43
C ILE A 24 -0.01 7.67 -5.81
N VAL A 25 -0.80 6.73 -5.28
CA VAL A 25 -2.22 6.51 -5.58
C VAL A 25 -2.99 6.57 -4.27
N PRO A 26 -3.81 7.62 -4.07
CA PRO A 26 -4.51 7.81 -2.81
C PRO A 26 -5.78 6.97 -2.73
N GLY A 27 -6.36 6.88 -1.52
CA GLY A 27 -7.58 6.11 -1.28
C GLY A 27 -8.87 6.93 -1.15
N THR A 28 -9.83 6.34 -0.43
CA THR A 28 -11.17 6.89 -0.14
C THR A 28 -11.13 8.37 0.25
N SER A 29 -12.16 9.12 -0.14
CA SER A 29 -12.33 10.57 0.07
C SER A 29 -11.34 11.48 -0.66
N SER A 30 -10.42 10.93 -1.44
CA SER A 30 -9.48 11.71 -2.24
C SER A 30 -10.08 12.15 -3.58
N SER A 31 -9.89 13.43 -3.95
CA SER A 31 -10.27 13.94 -5.26
C SER A 31 -9.48 15.21 -5.64
N VAL A 32 -9.61 15.67 -6.88
CA VAL A 32 -9.04 16.96 -7.32
C VAL A 32 -9.74 18.16 -6.65
N ARG A 33 -11.04 18.03 -6.31
CA ARG A 33 -11.88 19.11 -5.80
C ARG A 33 -11.97 19.17 -4.26
N GLY A 34 -11.43 18.18 -3.57
CA GLY A 34 -11.45 18.05 -2.10
C GLY A 34 -10.66 16.82 -1.65
N GLY A 35 -10.03 16.90 -0.48
CA GLY A 35 -9.12 15.87 0.02
C GLY A 35 -7.67 16.08 -0.45
N TRP A 36 -7.03 14.98 -0.84
CA TRP A 36 -5.58 14.82 -1.04
C TRP A 36 -4.84 15.94 -1.82
N LEU A 37 -5.36 16.45 -2.94
CA LEU A 37 -4.70 17.53 -3.70
C LEU A 37 -5.10 18.96 -3.28
N HIS A 38 -6.10 19.10 -2.41
CA HIS A 38 -6.73 20.38 -2.07
C HIS A 38 -6.44 20.82 -0.62
N ASP A 39 -6.34 19.87 0.32
CA ASP A 39 -6.33 20.16 1.77
C ASP A 39 -4.91 20.30 2.36
N GLY A 40 -3.91 20.54 1.52
CA GLY A 40 -2.52 20.73 1.96
C GLY A 40 -1.82 19.45 2.40
N HIS A 41 -2.25 18.28 1.91
CA HIS A 41 -1.50 17.05 2.09
C HIS A 41 -0.17 17.16 1.36
N ASN A 42 0.92 17.03 2.12
CA ASN A 42 2.27 17.12 1.59
C ASN A 42 2.82 15.73 1.19
N ASP A 43 1.99 14.69 1.07
CA ASP A 43 2.44 13.30 0.85
C ASP A 43 3.43 13.17 -0.32
N ALA A 44 3.08 13.73 -1.48
CA ALA A 44 3.96 13.73 -2.65
C ALA A 44 5.25 14.52 -2.42
N LEU A 45 5.15 15.65 -1.71
CA LEU A 45 6.30 16.51 -1.42
C LEU A 45 7.23 15.86 -0.39
N ASN A 46 6.68 15.28 0.68
CA ASN A 46 7.40 14.57 1.72
C ASN A 46 8.14 13.36 1.13
N LEU A 47 7.46 12.55 0.29
CA LEU A 47 8.10 11.44 -0.40
C LEU A 47 9.21 11.93 -1.34
N PHE A 48 8.94 12.99 -2.12
CA PHE A 48 9.93 13.58 -3.03
C PHE A 48 11.17 14.07 -2.28
N GLU A 49 11.00 14.83 -1.19
CA GLU A 49 12.09 15.37 -0.39
C GLU A 49 12.90 14.25 0.27
N GLN A 50 12.25 13.25 0.85
CA GLN A 50 12.94 12.16 1.54
C GLN A 50 13.62 11.19 0.57
N ALA A 51 12.99 10.83 -0.55
CA ALA A 51 13.62 9.95 -1.55
C ALA A 51 14.86 10.60 -2.21
N ASN A 52 14.82 11.92 -2.48
CA ASN A 52 15.99 12.63 -3.02
C ASN A 52 17.06 12.92 -1.95
N ALA A 53 16.69 12.91 -0.67
CA ALA A 53 17.67 12.95 0.43
C ALA A 53 18.32 11.58 0.67
N ALA A 54 17.57 10.48 0.48
CA ALA A 54 18.06 9.11 0.56
C ALA A 54 19.10 8.82 -0.54
N ASP A 55 18.84 9.24 -1.78
CA ASP A 55 19.82 9.16 -2.87
C ASP A 55 19.97 10.47 -3.66
N PRO A 56 20.85 11.38 -3.22
CA PRO A 56 21.10 12.65 -3.92
C PRO A 56 21.77 12.49 -5.30
N LYS A 57 22.32 11.31 -5.62
CA LYS A 57 23.05 11.06 -6.88
C LYS A 57 22.13 10.51 -7.97
N ASN A 58 21.02 9.87 -7.60
CA ASN A 58 20.03 9.32 -8.52
C ASN A 58 18.65 9.92 -8.22
N PRO A 59 18.31 11.06 -8.86
CA PRO A 59 17.10 11.80 -8.53
C PRO A 59 15.83 10.97 -8.69
N THR A 60 14.88 11.18 -7.80
CA THR A 60 13.54 10.58 -7.82
C THR A 60 12.50 11.63 -8.20
N ALA A 61 11.70 11.37 -9.23
CA ALA A 61 10.48 12.13 -9.51
C ALA A 61 9.29 11.48 -8.79
N VAL A 62 8.32 12.28 -8.32
CA VAL A 62 7.10 11.77 -7.67
C VAL A 62 5.88 12.28 -8.43
N ILE A 63 4.98 11.36 -8.80
CA ILE A 63 3.71 11.66 -9.46
C ILE A 63 2.58 11.42 -8.47
N ALA A 64 1.91 12.50 -8.07
CA ALA A 64 0.64 12.43 -7.36
C ALA A 64 -0.48 12.11 -8.36
N TRP A 65 -0.94 10.86 -8.39
CA TRP A 65 -1.90 10.38 -9.38
C TRP A 65 -3.32 10.29 -8.82
N MET A 66 -4.23 11.06 -9.40
CA MET A 66 -5.68 11.07 -9.14
C MET A 66 -6.41 10.82 -10.46
N GLY A 67 -6.26 9.62 -11.02
CA GLY A 67 -6.86 9.27 -12.31
C GLY A 67 -8.17 8.49 -12.24
N TYR A 68 -8.71 8.27 -11.04
CA TYR A 68 -9.92 7.45 -10.84
C TYR A 68 -10.96 8.10 -9.92
N ASP A 69 -12.18 7.56 -9.93
CA ASP A 69 -13.25 8.00 -9.02
C ASP A 69 -13.13 7.23 -7.70
N ALA A 70 -12.34 7.77 -6.77
CA ALA A 70 -12.23 7.20 -5.44
C ALA A 70 -13.58 7.25 -4.71
N PRO A 71 -13.86 6.30 -3.78
CA PRO A 71 -15.08 6.32 -2.98
C PRO A 71 -15.30 7.68 -2.29
N ASN A 72 -16.56 8.15 -2.24
CA ASN A 72 -16.92 9.53 -1.86
C ASN A 72 -16.75 9.84 -0.37
N ASP A 73 -17.06 8.88 0.50
CA ASP A 73 -17.13 9.03 1.95
C ASP A 73 -17.02 7.63 2.58
N PHE A 74 -16.37 7.53 3.74
CA PHE A 74 -16.35 6.36 4.61
C PHE A 74 -17.74 5.82 4.98
N ASN A 75 -18.78 6.66 4.90
CA ASN A 75 -20.17 6.25 5.08
C ASN A 75 -20.76 5.48 3.89
N ASP A 76 -20.14 5.51 2.71
CA ASP A 76 -20.52 4.69 1.56
C ASP A 76 -19.87 3.30 1.66
N VAL A 77 -20.29 2.57 2.70
CA VAL A 77 -19.77 1.25 3.04
C VAL A 77 -19.87 0.31 1.84
N GLN A 78 -20.90 0.43 1.00
CA GLN A 78 -21.03 -0.39 -0.19
C GLN A 78 -19.88 -0.14 -1.18
N ARG A 79 -19.57 1.11 -1.53
CA ARG A 79 -18.50 1.40 -2.49
C ARG A 79 -17.08 1.15 -1.95
N ILE A 80 -16.90 1.24 -0.65
CA ILE A 80 -15.60 0.99 -0.01
C ILE A 80 -15.36 -0.51 0.19
N SER A 81 -16.43 -1.30 0.34
CA SER A 81 -16.34 -2.75 0.55
C SER A 81 -16.36 -3.57 -0.74
N THR A 82 -16.52 -2.92 -1.90
CA THR A 82 -16.55 -3.59 -3.20
C THR A 82 -15.43 -3.09 -4.13
N PRO A 83 -14.88 -3.95 -5.00
CA PRO A 83 -13.68 -3.64 -5.76
C PRO A 83 -13.90 -2.93 -7.10
N GLU A 84 -15.14 -2.62 -7.52
CA GLU A 84 -15.37 -2.15 -8.91
C GLU A 84 -14.69 -0.83 -9.24
N LEU A 85 -14.56 0.07 -8.25
CA LEU A 85 -13.83 1.33 -8.42
C LEU A 85 -12.32 1.06 -8.51
N ALA A 86 -11.79 0.13 -7.71
CA ALA A 86 -10.39 -0.29 -7.76
C ALA A 86 -10.05 -0.92 -9.11
N ARG A 87 -10.89 -1.83 -9.63
CA ARG A 87 -10.70 -2.46 -10.94
C ARG A 87 -10.72 -1.43 -12.08
N THR A 88 -11.67 -0.50 -12.06
CA THR A 88 -11.77 0.56 -13.07
C THR A 88 -10.59 1.52 -12.99
N GLY A 89 -10.21 1.92 -11.77
CA GLY A 89 -9.04 2.77 -11.52
C GLY A 89 -7.74 2.09 -11.91
N GLY A 90 -7.60 0.81 -11.64
CA GLY A 90 -6.40 0.02 -11.90
C GLY A 90 -6.10 -0.11 -13.39
N GLN A 91 -7.13 -0.23 -14.24
CA GLN A 91 -6.94 -0.19 -15.70
C GLN A 91 -6.41 1.16 -16.18
N ALA A 92 -6.94 2.27 -15.64
CA ALA A 92 -6.46 3.61 -15.99
C ALA A 92 -5.03 3.84 -15.48
N LEU A 93 -4.75 3.42 -14.25
CA LEU A 93 -3.42 3.50 -13.64
C LEU A 93 -2.39 2.70 -14.46
N ALA A 94 -2.71 1.47 -14.84
CA ALA A 94 -1.83 0.62 -15.65
C ALA A 94 -1.48 1.28 -16.99
N GLN A 95 -2.46 1.92 -17.65
CA GLN A 95 -2.22 2.65 -18.90
C GLN A 95 -1.27 3.83 -18.70
N ASP A 96 -1.49 4.63 -17.66
CA ASP A 96 -0.68 5.82 -17.38
C ASP A 96 0.75 5.45 -16.96
N VAL A 97 0.91 4.46 -16.06
CA VAL A 97 2.22 3.99 -15.60
C VAL A 97 3.01 3.31 -16.72
N ASN A 98 2.37 2.48 -17.55
CA ASN A 98 3.02 1.88 -18.71
C ASN A 98 3.49 2.95 -19.73
N GLY A 99 2.81 4.10 -19.78
CA GLY A 99 3.22 5.25 -20.57
C GLY A 99 4.57 5.84 -20.14
N LEU A 100 4.91 5.81 -18.85
CA LEU A 100 6.17 6.35 -18.32
C LEU A 100 7.39 5.63 -18.91
N TRP A 101 7.28 4.32 -19.12
CA TRP A 101 8.34 3.52 -19.75
C TRP A 101 8.58 3.90 -21.21
N ALA A 102 7.54 4.38 -21.90
CA ALA A 102 7.64 4.78 -23.30
C ALA A 102 8.21 6.20 -23.46
N THR A 103 8.05 7.07 -22.46
CA THR A 103 8.52 8.47 -22.53
C THR A 103 9.89 8.67 -21.88
N HIS A 104 10.39 7.73 -21.09
CA HIS A 104 11.66 7.86 -20.39
C HIS A 104 12.84 8.07 -21.34
N LEU A 105 13.64 9.10 -21.07
CA LEU A 105 14.80 9.49 -21.87
C LEU A 105 16.14 9.14 -21.18
N GLY A 106 16.10 8.70 -19.92
CA GLY A 106 17.27 8.32 -19.13
C GLY A 106 17.76 6.88 -19.35
N ALA A 107 18.97 6.58 -18.85
CA ALA A 107 19.54 5.23 -18.90
C ALA A 107 19.08 4.39 -17.69
N GLY A 108 18.16 3.46 -17.94
CA GLY A 108 17.49 2.68 -16.91
C GLY A 108 16.47 3.54 -16.14
N GLN A 109 15.33 2.94 -15.82
CA GLN A 109 14.27 3.54 -15.03
C GLN A 109 13.95 2.57 -13.90
N HIS A 110 13.66 3.09 -12.72
CA HIS A 110 13.04 2.33 -11.64
C HIS A 110 11.70 2.97 -11.31
N VAL A 111 10.60 2.26 -11.54
CA VAL A 111 9.25 2.72 -11.27
C VAL A 111 8.70 2.01 -10.05
N THR A 112 8.37 2.78 -9.02
CA THR A 112 7.69 2.29 -7.81
C THR A 112 6.27 2.83 -7.80
N VAL A 113 5.27 1.97 -7.64
CA VAL A 113 3.86 2.39 -7.51
C VAL A 113 3.38 2.16 -6.08
N LEU A 114 3.01 3.24 -5.40
CA LEU A 114 2.59 3.23 -4.01
C LEU A 114 1.09 3.51 -3.90
N GLY A 115 0.33 2.57 -3.34
CA GLY A 115 -1.08 2.75 -3.05
C GLY A 115 -1.30 3.00 -1.56
N HIS A 116 -2.25 3.88 -1.24
CA HIS A 116 -2.72 4.11 0.12
C HIS A 116 -4.19 3.78 0.28
N SER A 117 -4.53 3.03 1.33
CA SER A 117 -5.92 2.65 1.63
C SER A 117 -6.57 1.95 0.42
N TYR A 118 -7.74 2.39 -0.04
CA TYR A 118 -8.37 1.88 -1.26
C TYR A 118 -7.51 2.04 -2.53
N GLY A 119 -6.58 2.99 -2.54
CA GLY A 119 -5.56 3.14 -3.59
C GLY A 119 -4.63 1.92 -3.67
N SER A 120 -4.36 1.25 -2.55
CA SER A 120 -3.60 0.00 -2.49
C SER A 120 -4.29 -1.13 -3.23
N THR A 121 -5.62 -1.28 -3.07
CA THR A 121 -6.41 -2.24 -3.85
C THR A 121 -6.39 -1.89 -5.35
N THR A 122 -6.48 -0.59 -5.67
CA THR A 122 -6.39 -0.10 -7.07
C THR A 122 -5.05 -0.44 -7.71
N VAL A 123 -3.94 -0.29 -6.96
CA VAL A 123 -2.59 -0.68 -7.40
C VAL A 123 -2.49 -2.19 -7.60
N ALA A 124 -2.99 -2.99 -6.66
CA ALA A 124 -3.01 -4.44 -6.78
C ALA A 124 -3.75 -4.91 -8.05
N ASP A 125 -4.92 -4.33 -8.33
CA ASP A 125 -5.69 -4.64 -9.53
C ASP A 125 -5.02 -4.13 -10.82
N ALA A 126 -4.30 -3.00 -10.76
CA ALA A 126 -3.54 -2.50 -11.89
C ALA A 126 -2.45 -3.50 -12.33
N PHE A 127 -1.77 -4.15 -11.38
CA PHE A 127 -0.84 -5.23 -11.69
C PHE A 127 -1.56 -6.50 -12.14
N ALA A 128 -2.48 -7.02 -11.33
CA ALA A 128 -3.08 -8.35 -11.54
C ALA A 128 -3.98 -8.43 -12.77
N LEU A 129 -4.72 -7.36 -13.08
CA LEU A 129 -5.64 -7.30 -14.21
C LEU A 129 -5.15 -6.35 -15.32
N GLY A 130 -4.62 -5.19 -14.92
CA GLY A 130 -4.21 -4.14 -15.85
C GLY A 130 -2.90 -4.40 -16.59
N GLN A 131 -2.13 -5.43 -16.19
CA GLN A 131 -0.79 -5.71 -16.72
C GLN A 131 0.13 -4.48 -16.60
N MET A 132 0.01 -3.76 -15.48
CA MET A 132 0.91 -2.66 -15.16
C MET A 132 2.34 -3.18 -15.02
N HIS A 133 3.29 -2.50 -15.66
CA HIS A 133 4.71 -2.74 -15.57
C HIS A 133 5.32 -1.69 -14.65
N ALA A 134 5.92 -2.14 -13.56
CA ALA A 134 6.70 -1.36 -12.61
C ALA A 134 7.64 -2.31 -11.88
N ASP A 135 8.73 -1.79 -11.32
CA ASP A 135 9.75 -2.58 -10.64
C ASP A 135 9.24 -3.01 -9.25
N ASP A 136 8.66 -2.07 -8.50
CA ASP A 136 8.18 -2.29 -7.14
C ASP A 136 6.74 -1.82 -6.92
N ALA A 137 6.06 -2.47 -5.98
CA ALA A 137 4.76 -2.05 -5.48
C ALA A 137 4.83 -1.79 -3.97
N VAL A 138 4.21 -0.70 -3.48
CA VAL A 138 4.10 -0.43 -2.05
C VAL A 138 2.63 -0.28 -1.67
N LEU A 139 2.18 -1.03 -0.69
CA LEU A 139 0.79 -1.01 -0.23
C LEU A 139 0.77 -0.54 1.23
N ILE A 140 0.18 0.64 1.48
CA ILE A 140 0.09 1.19 2.85
C ILE A 140 -1.35 1.28 3.34
N GLY A 141 -1.58 0.88 4.60
CA GLY A 141 -2.91 0.81 5.21
C GLY A 141 -3.92 0.05 4.34
N CYS A 142 -3.50 -1.06 3.73
CA CYS A 142 -4.25 -1.72 2.68
C CYS A 142 -5.44 -2.52 3.24
N PRO A 143 -6.69 -2.27 2.81
CA PRO A 143 -7.85 -3.04 3.23
C PRO A 143 -7.99 -4.40 2.52
N GLY A 144 -7.13 -4.67 1.53
CA GLY A 144 -7.05 -5.92 0.78
C GLY A 144 -6.66 -5.73 -0.69
N THR A 145 -6.22 -6.80 -1.35
CA THR A 145 -5.64 -6.77 -2.71
C THR A 145 -6.52 -7.34 -3.84
N ASP A 146 -7.81 -7.53 -3.61
CA ASP A 146 -8.85 -8.07 -4.50
C ASP A 146 -8.37 -9.20 -5.42
N LEU A 147 -7.99 -8.87 -6.66
CA LEU A 147 -7.60 -9.85 -7.68
C LEU A 147 -6.20 -10.44 -7.47
N ALA A 148 -5.38 -9.86 -6.59
CA ALA A 148 -4.03 -10.31 -6.30
C ALA A 148 -3.98 -11.12 -4.99
N PRO A 149 -4.17 -12.46 -5.00
CA PRO A 149 -4.17 -13.27 -3.78
C PRO A 149 -2.80 -13.41 -3.10
N ASN A 150 -1.72 -13.00 -3.76
CA ASN A 150 -0.34 -13.07 -3.28
C ASN A 150 0.56 -12.13 -4.10
N ALA A 151 1.78 -11.91 -3.61
CA ALA A 151 2.78 -11.05 -4.26
C ALA A 151 3.13 -11.51 -5.69
N ALA A 152 3.12 -12.81 -5.99
CA ALA A 152 3.41 -13.32 -7.33
C ALA A 152 2.39 -12.87 -8.38
N SER A 153 1.17 -12.51 -7.95
CA SER A 153 0.11 -11.99 -8.84
C SER A 153 0.40 -10.57 -9.33
N PHE A 154 1.42 -9.91 -8.79
CA PHE A 154 1.87 -8.59 -9.26
C PHE A 154 2.75 -8.69 -10.51
N HIS A 155 3.32 -9.87 -10.79
CA HIS A 155 4.18 -10.12 -11.95
C HIS A 155 5.38 -9.16 -12.08
N LEU A 156 5.95 -8.73 -10.94
CA LEU A 156 7.15 -7.88 -10.90
C LEU A 156 8.37 -8.65 -11.43
N ASP A 157 9.18 -8.01 -12.27
CA ASP A 157 10.41 -8.60 -12.81
C ASP A 157 11.63 -8.19 -11.96
N GLY A 158 11.88 -8.97 -10.91
CA GLY A 158 13.06 -8.79 -10.05
C GLY A 158 12.90 -7.80 -8.89
N GLY A 159 11.76 -7.11 -8.78
CA GLY A 159 11.41 -6.30 -7.61
C GLY A 159 10.43 -6.99 -6.66
N HIS A 160 9.85 -6.20 -5.76
CA HIS A 160 9.12 -6.69 -4.59
C HIS A 160 7.79 -5.96 -4.36
N VAL A 161 6.86 -6.68 -3.74
CA VAL A 161 5.67 -6.08 -3.14
C VAL A 161 6.01 -5.75 -1.69
N TYR A 162 6.07 -4.48 -1.35
CA TYR A 162 6.26 -3.99 0.01
C TYR A 162 4.93 -3.64 0.65
N VAL A 163 4.84 -3.81 1.97
CA VAL A 163 3.63 -3.48 2.73
C VAL A 163 3.99 -2.77 4.04
N GLY A 164 3.33 -1.64 4.28
CA GLY A 164 3.41 -0.90 5.54
C GLY A 164 2.02 -0.79 6.14
N ASP A 165 1.82 -1.38 7.29
CA ASP A 165 0.51 -1.40 7.92
C ASP A 165 0.72 -1.31 9.44
N ALA A 166 0.34 -0.17 10.01
CA ALA A 166 0.44 0.07 11.43
C ALA A 166 -0.51 -0.88 12.16
N SER A 167 -0.04 -1.51 13.23
CA SER A 167 -0.85 -2.46 14.01
C SER A 167 -2.12 -1.82 14.58
N THR A 168 -2.13 -0.50 14.71
CA THR A 168 -3.24 0.32 15.22
C THR A 168 -4.14 0.93 14.11
N ASP A 169 -3.83 0.69 12.84
CA ASP A 169 -4.63 1.15 11.70
C ASP A 169 -5.91 0.29 11.53
N PRO A 170 -7.12 0.85 11.73
CA PRO A 170 -8.37 0.08 11.61
C PRO A 170 -8.68 -0.41 10.20
N VAL A 171 -8.07 0.17 9.16
CA VAL A 171 -8.33 -0.20 7.76
C VAL A 171 -7.55 -1.44 7.35
N GLY A 172 -6.29 -1.55 7.78
CA GLY A 172 -5.50 -2.79 7.64
C GLY A 172 -6.22 -3.99 8.26
N MET A 173 -6.85 -3.78 9.43
CA MET A 173 -7.67 -4.79 10.10
C MET A 173 -8.91 -5.24 9.30
N LEU A 174 -9.42 -4.44 8.35
CA LEU A 174 -10.51 -4.89 7.48
C LEU A 174 -10.03 -6.01 6.54
N GLY A 175 -8.78 -5.96 6.08
CA GLY A 175 -8.16 -7.06 5.35
C GLY A 175 -8.13 -8.35 6.17
N GLU A 176 -7.82 -8.25 7.47
CA GLU A 176 -7.80 -9.38 8.41
C GLU A 176 -9.18 -10.05 8.56
N LEU A 177 -10.23 -9.24 8.73
CA LEU A 177 -11.61 -9.72 8.85
C LEU A 177 -12.14 -10.31 7.53
N ASN A 178 -11.69 -9.76 6.40
CA ASN A 178 -12.01 -10.27 5.07
C ASN A 178 -11.35 -11.62 4.80
N GLY A 179 -10.10 -11.83 5.21
CA GLY A 179 -9.42 -13.13 5.09
C GLY A 179 -10.18 -14.28 5.75
N LEU A 180 -10.85 -14.01 6.88
CA LEU A 180 -11.77 -14.94 7.53
C LEU A 180 -13.05 -15.15 6.70
N SER A 181 -13.66 -14.08 6.18
CA SER A 181 -14.86 -14.14 5.31
C SER A 181 -14.61 -14.93 4.02
N HIS A 182 -13.46 -14.74 3.37
CA HIS A 182 -13.03 -15.49 2.19
C HIS A 182 -12.78 -16.97 2.51
N TYR A 183 -12.23 -17.28 3.69
CA TYR A 183 -12.06 -18.66 4.14
C TYR A 183 -13.41 -19.38 4.29
N VAL A 184 -14.45 -18.70 4.80
CA VAL A 184 -15.80 -19.29 4.91
C VAL A 184 -16.54 -19.35 3.57
N ASN A 185 -16.22 -18.45 2.63
CA ASN A 185 -16.90 -18.30 1.34
C ASN A 185 -16.06 -18.77 0.13
N ARG A 186 -15.04 -19.62 0.34
CA ARG A 186 -14.06 -19.98 -0.72
C ARG A 186 -14.68 -20.59 -1.98
N ASP A 187 -15.84 -21.23 -1.85
CA ASP A 187 -16.52 -21.90 -2.97
C ASP A 187 -17.34 -20.94 -3.85
N ASN A 188 -17.44 -19.65 -3.50
CA ASN A 188 -18.12 -18.62 -4.30
C ASN A 188 -17.18 -17.86 -5.24
N ILE A 189 -16.44 -18.61 -6.08
CA ILE A 189 -15.49 -18.05 -7.06
C ILE A 189 -16.19 -17.05 -8.01
N GLY A 190 -17.43 -17.34 -8.41
CA GLY A 190 -18.22 -16.45 -9.25
C GLY A 190 -18.53 -15.11 -8.58
N GLY A 191 -18.85 -15.10 -7.29
CA GLY A 191 -19.12 -13.87 -6.53
C GLY A 191 -17.87 -13.05 -6.24
N GLN A 192 -16.69 -13.66 -6.14
CA GLN A 192 -15.42 -12.95 -5.92
C GLN A 192 -14.94 -12.27 -7.22
N VAL A 193 -14.94 -13.00 -8.33
CA VAL A 193 -14.59 -12.44 -9.66
C VAL A 193 -15.59 -11.36 -10.09
N LEU A 194 -16.87 -11.47 -9.72
CA LEU A 194 -17.89 -10.48 -10.07
C LEU A 194 -18.04 -9.33 -9.05
N GLY A 195 -17.25 -9.29 -7.97
CA GLY A 195 -17.32 -8.21 -6.96
C GLY A 195 -18.55 -8.24 -6.05
N LEU A 196 -19.29 -9.36 -6.04
CA LEU A 196 -20.55 -9.54 -5.31
C LEU A 196 -20.37 -10.04 -3.86
N THR A 197 -19.13 -10.28 -3.42
CA THR A 197 -18.81 -10.72 -2.05
C THR A 197 -18.22 -9.54 -1.28
N PRO A 198 -18.74 -9.19 -0.09
CA PRO A 198 -18.15 -8.14 0.75
C PRO A 198 -16.70 -8.52 1.10
N GLY A 199 -15.76 -7.63 0.77
CA GLY A 199 -14.35 -7.80 1.06
C GLY A 199 -13.46 -7.40 -0.12
N LEU A 200 -12.33 -6.78 0.19
CA LEU A 200 -11.35 -6.33 -0.80
C LEU A 200 -10.20 -7.34 -0.96
N GLY A 201 -10.41 -8.64 -0.70
CA GLY A 201 -9.41 -9.68 -0.96
C GLY A 201 -8.42 -9.95 0.20
N ALA A 202 -7.22 -10.40 -0.16
CA ALA A 202 -6.21 -10.88 0.78
C ALA A 202 -5.51 -9.72 1.52
N ASP A 203 -5.11 -9.95 2.76
CA ASP A 203 -4.27 -9.04 3.54
C ASP A 203 -2.81 -9.14 3.09
N PRO A 204 -2.21 -8.08 2.53
CA PRO A 204 -0.82 -8.11 2.09
C PRO A 204 0.18 -8.13 3.25
N ALA A 205 -0.21 -7.76 4.48
CA ALA A 205 0.62 -7.82 5.68
C ALA A 205 0.60 -9.21 6.37
N ALA A 206 -0.24 -10.13 5.89
CA ALA A 206 -0.35 -11.47 6.44
C ALA A 206 0.79 -12.40 5.99
N ASP A 207 1.18 -13.30 6.88
CA ASP A 207 2.16 -14.34 6.62
C ASP A 207 1.68 -15.26 5.48
N GLY A 208 2.58 -15.55 4.55
CA GLY A 208 2.30 -16.32 3.34
C GLY A 208 1.81 -15.51 2.13
N PHE A 209 1.57 -14.19 2.24
CA PHE A 209 1.26 -13.37 1.08
C PHE A 209 2.46 -13.23 0.12
N GLY A 210 3.68 -13.23 0.66
CA GLY A 210 4.94 -13.11 -0.09
C GLY A 210 5.43 -11.68 -0.27
N SER A 211 4.88 -10.72 0.45
CA SER A 211 5.35 -9.33 0.52
C SER A 211 6.57 -9.18 1.44
N VAL A 212 7.27 -8.06 1.32
CA VAL A 212 8.22 -7.56 2.33
C VAL A 212 7.49 -6.57 3.21
N ARG A 213 7.30 -6.88 4.50
CA ARG A 213 6.65 -5.96 5.44
C ARG A 213 7.69 -5.02 6.05
N PHE A 214 7.43 -3.72 6.02
CA PHE A 214 8.24 -2.71 6.70
C PHE A 214 7.51 -2.13 7.90
N ARG A 215 8.29 -1.55 8.81
CA ARG A 215 7.80 -0.89 10.03
C ARG A 215 7.02 0.36 9.68
N ALA A 216 5.84 0.50 10.27
CA ALA A 216 4.93 1.61 9.99
C ALA A 216 4.16 2.07 11.22
N GLU A 217 4.65 1.74 12.42
CA GLU A 217 3.94 2.08 13.66
C GLU A 217 3.92 3.59 13.89
N VAL A 218 2.91 4.05 14.63
CA VAL A 218 2.71 5.48 14.93
C VAL A 218 3.14 5.79 16.36
N PRO A 219 4.07 6.74 16.57
CA PRO A 219 4.51 7.10 17.92
C PRO A 219 3.38 7.54 18.84
N GLY A 220 3.37 6.96 20.05
CA GLY A 220 2.38 7.30 21.07
C GLY A 220 1.00 6.68 20.86
N SER A 221 0.81 5.83 19.85
CA SER A 221 -0.42 5.06 19.70
C SER A 221 -0.53 3.97 20.77
N ASP A 222 -1.69 3.88 21.43
CA ASP A 222 -1.97 2.93 22.52
C ASP A 222 -3.23 2.09 22.25
N GLY A 223 -3.73 2.11 21.02
CA GLY A 223 -4.88 1.33 20.57
C GLY A 223 -5.32 1.70 19.15
N ILE A 224 -6.40 1.06 18.68
CA ILE A 224 -6.92 1.29 17.33
C ILE A 224 -7.33 2.75 17.15
N ASN A 225 -6.74 3.41 16.15
CA ASN A 225 -6.91 4.83 15.92
C ASN A 225 -7.03 5.15 14.42
N PRO A 226 -8.17 5.69 13.95
CA PRO A 226 -8.33 6.12 12.56
C PRO A 226 -7.33 7.20 12.10
N HIS A 227 -6.72 7.94 13.04
CA HIS A 227 -5.65 8.89 12.72
C HIS A 227 -4.42 8.18 12.13
N ASP A 228 -4.08 7.00 12.65
CA ASP A 228 -2.87 6.27 12.29
C ASP A 228 -2.91 5.83 10.82
N HIS A 229 -4.11 5.60 10.30
CA HIS A 229 -4.35 5.34 8.88
C HIS A 229 -3.86 6.46 7.95
N SER A 230 -3.78 7.70 8.44
CA SER A 230 -3.34 8.86 7.65
C SER A 230 -1.88 9.25 7.93
N TYR A 231 -1.16 8.47 8.74
CA TYR A 231 0.16 8.85 9.26
C TYR A 231 1.34 8.39 8.39
N TYR A 232 1.13 7.51 7.41
CA TYR A 232 2.21 6.88 6.64
C TYR A 232 3.16 7.85 5.92
N TYR A 233 2.68 9.03 5.50
CA TYR A 233 3.51 10.07 4.86
C TYR A 233 4.02 11.13 5.86
N HIS A 234 3.86 10.90 7.17
CA HIS A 234 4.34 11.84 8.18
C HIS A 234 5.87 11.90 8.16
N ARG A 235 6.41 13.12 8.19
CA ARG A 235 7.85 13.33 8.14
C ARG A 235 8.50 12.83 9.44
N GLY A 236 9.50 11.96 9.30
CA GLY A 236 10.18 11.31 10.42
C GLY A 236 9.58 9.97 10.82
N SER A 237 8.43 9.57 10.26
CA SER A 237 7.85 8.25 10.54
C SER A 237 8.66 7.11 9.92
N GLU A 238 8.60 5.93 10.55
CA GLU A 238 9.18 4.69 10.02
C GLU A 238 8.65 4.36 8.62
N ALA A 239 7.36 4.65 8.37
CA ALA A 239 6.71 4.39 7.11
C ALA A 239 7.28 5.26 5.97
N LEU A 240 7.37 6.58 6.17
CA LEU A 240 7.89 7.47 5.15
C LEU A 240 9.37 7.19 4.84
N HIS A 241 10.16 6.86 5.85
CA HIS A 241 11.55 6.44 5.68
C HIS A 241 11.64 5.23 4.74
N SER A 242 10.90 4.17 5.05
CA SER A 242 10.91 2.95 4.24
C SER A 242 10.40 3.19 2.82
N MET A 243 9.34 4.01 2.66
CA MET A 243 8.83 4.39 1.34
C MET A 243 9.85 5.19 0.52
N ALA A 244 10.62 6.06 1.16
CA ALA A 244 11.67 6.85 0.50
C ALA A 244 12.85 5.98 0.04
N ASP A 245 13.26 4.98 0.83
CA ASP A 245 14.26 3.99 0.41
C ASP A 245 13.78 3.18 -0.79
N ILE A 246 12.57 2.63 -0.74
CA ILE A 246 12.00 1.86 -1.85
C ILE A 246 11.90 2.74 -3.10
N ALA A 247 11.32 3.94 -2.98
CA ALA A 247 11.15 4.86 -4.09
C ALA A 247 12.47 5.40 -4.67
N SER A 248 13.57 5.35 -3.93
CA SER A 248 14.91 5.69 -4.41
C SER A 248 15.68 4.50 -4.98
N GLY A 249 15.09 3.30 -5.00
CA GLY A 249 15.69 2.07 -5.53
C GLY A 249 16.49 1.26 -4.50
N HIS A 250 16.34 1.55 -3.21
CA HIS A 250 17.09 0.96 -2.10
C HIS A 250 16.24 0.07 -1.19
N GLY A 251 15.07 -0.41 -1.62
CA GLY A 251 14.19 -1.23 -0.78
C GLY A 251 14.83 -2.51 -0.21
N ASN A 252 15.89 -3.02 -0.85
CA ASN A 252 16.66 -4.16 -0.33
C ASN A 252 17.49 -3.83 0.93
N ALA A 253 17.69 -2.56 1.26
CA ALA A 253 18.41 -2.12 2.45
C ALA A 253 17.55 -2.17 3.72
N LEU A 254 16.21 -2.23 3.59
CA LEU A 254 15.29 -2.20 4.74
C LEU A 254 15.60 -3.26 5.79
N GLU A 255 16.01 -4.47 5.40
CA GLU A 255 16.37 -5.52 6.36
C GLU A 255 17.65 -5.17 7.12
N SER A 256 18.69 -4.72 6.42
CA SER A 256 19.97 -4.33 7.06
C SER A 256 19.82 -3.12 7.96
N ASP A 257 18.89 -2.23 7.62
CA ASP A 257 18.62 -0.99 8.35
C ASP A 257 17.64 -1.23 9.52
N GLY A 258 17.17 -2.48 9.67
CA GLY A 258 16.25 -2.87 10.71
C GLY A 258 14.84 -2.28 10.54
N MET A 259 14.49 -1.88 9.31
CA MET A 259 13.22 -1.28 8.94
C MET A 259 12.17 -2.30 8.49
N THR A 260 12.51 -3.59 8.43
CA THR A 260 11.52 -4.66 8.24
C THR A 260 10.74 -4.97 9.51
N ALA A 261 9.48 -5.38 9.36
CA ALA A 261 8.61 -5.89 10.41
C ALA A 261 8.19 -7.33 10.12
N GLN A 262 7.82 -8.09 11.16
CA GLN A 262 7.27 -9.43 10.97
C GLN A 262 5.84 -9.36 10.46
N HIS A 263 5.47 -10.25 9.54
CA HIS A 263 4.08 -10.39 9.07
C HIS A 263 3.12 -10.78 10.19
N ARG A 264 1.86 -10.40 10.00
CA ARG A 264 0.75 -10.82 10.86
C ARG A 264 0.50 -12.32 10.70
N TYR A 265 0.16 -13.01 11.77
CA TYR A 265 -0.11 -14.44 11.71
C TYR A 265 -1.33 -14.84 12.53
N GLN A 266 -2.00 -15.91 12.11
CA GLN A 266 -3.13 -16.47 12.83
C GLN A 266 -2.65 -17.55 13.82
N VAL A 267 -3.14 -17.49 15.06
CA VAL A 267 -2.87 -18.53 16.06
C VAL A 267 -3.84 -19.70 15.86
N GLY A 268 -3.32 -20.92 15.96
CA GLY A 268 -4.14 -22.13 16.00
C GLY A 268 -4.58 -22.67 14.63
N LYS A 269 -3.73 -22.59 13.59
CA LYS A 269 -3.99 -23.32 12.35
C LYS A 269 -3.92 -24.83 12.59
N VAL A 270 -5.00 -25.55 12.33
CA VAL A 270 -5.05 -27.02 12.31
C VAL A 270 -5.16 -27.48 10.85
N ASP A 271 -4.21 -28.28 10.40
CA ASP A 271 -4.31 -28.93 9.09
C ASP A 271 -5.39 -30.00 9.10
N ILE A 272 -6.48 -29.75 8.37
CA ILE A 272 -7.53 -30.73 8.13
C ILE A 272 -7.23 -31.44 6.80
N PRO A 273 -7.02 -32.77 6.79
CA PRO A 273 -6.75 -33.52 5.57
C PRO A 273 -7.82 -33.29 4.49
N GLY A 274 -7.41 -32.81 3.31
CA GLY A 274 -8.31 -32.50 2.19
C GLY A 274 -8.95 -31.11 2.20
N VAL A 275 -8.77 -30.33 3.27
CA VAL A 275 -9.33 -28.97 3.41
C VAL A 275 -8.23 -27.91 3.52
N GLY A 276 -7.07 -28.27 4.10
CA GLY A 276 -5.94 -27.38 4.35
C GLY A 276 -5.93 -26.83 5.78
N PRO A 277 -5.05 -25.87 6.10
CA PRO A 277 -4.95 -25.28 7.42
C PRO A 277 -6.17 -24.40 7.74
N VAL A 278 -6.79 -24.65 8.90
CA VAL A 278 -8.00 -23.97 9.38
C VAL A 278 -7.71 -23.27 10.70
N GLY A 279 -8.02 -21.98 10.82
CA GLY A 279 -7.86 -21.24 12.06
C GLY A 279 -8.83 -21.74 13.15
N VAL A 280 -8.29 -22.23 14.27
CA VAL A 280 -9.05 -22.58 15.47
C VAL A 280 -8.90 -21.43 16.46
N GLY A 281 -9.96 -20.62 16.60
CA GLY A 281 -9.99 -19.55 17.58
C GLY A 281 -9.86 -20.10 19.00
N ILE A 282 -8.79 -19.74 19.71
CA ILE A 282 -8.66 -20.00 21.14
C ILE A 282 -9.47 -18.91 21.87
N PRO A 283 -10.39 -19.26 22.79
CA PRO A 283 -11.15 -18.26 23.53
C PRO A 283 -10.23 -17.28 24.27
N GLY A 284 -10.31 -15.99 23.94
CA GLY A 284 -9.52 -14.92 24.55
C GLY A 284 -8.24 -14.51 23.80
N THR A 285 -7.91 -15.12 22.66
CA THR A 285 -6.82 -14.66 21.78
C THR A 285 -7.38 -13.97 20.53
N PRO A 286 -6.75 -12.87 20.05
CA PRO A 286 -7.07 -12.29 18.75
C PRO A 286 -6.98 -13.34 17.62
N ALA A 287 -7.88 -13.26 16.62
CA ALA A 287 -7.90 -14.18 15.49
C ALA A 287 -6.66 -14.03 14.57
N VAL A 288 -6.08 -12.82 14.55
CA VAL A 288 -4.83 -12.45 13.90
C VAL A 288 -3.98 -11.74 14.95
N ILE A 289 -2.70 -12.09 15.02
CA ILE A 289 -1.69 -11.41 15.86
C ILE A 289 -0.82 -10.57 14.95
N ASP A 290 -0.71 -9.29 15.30
CA ASP A 290 0.31 -8.40 14.75
C ASP A 290 1.52 -8.32 15.70
N PRO A 291 2.72 -8.78 15.28
CA PRO A 291 3.93 -8.68 16.10
C PRO A 291 4.31 -7.26 16.51
N GLU A 292 3.94 -6.25 15.71
CA GLU A 292 4.28 -4.85 15.98
C GLU A 292 3.43 -4.25 17.10
N TRP A 293 2.27 -4.83 17.42
CA TRP A 293 1.37 -4.37 18.50
C TRP A 293 2.05 -4.31 19.87
N GLY A 294 2.99 -5.22 20.10
CA GLY A 294 3.68 -5.39 21.39
C GLY A 294 4.96 -4.58 21.52
N ARG A 295 5.27 -3.67 20.59
CA ARG A 295 6.54 -2.95 20.61
C ARG A 295 6.74 -2.17 21.91
N PRO A 296 7.95 -2.19 22.50
CA PRO A 296 8.21 -1.48 23.76
C PRO A 296 7.82 0.00 23.68
N PRO A 297 7.19 0.57 24.72
CA PRO A 297 6.89 1.99 24.76
C PRO A 297 8.16 2.83 24.52
N GLY A 298 8.06 3.82 23.63
CA GLY A 298 9.18 4.70 23.25
C GLY A 298 10.18 4.08 22.27
N SER A 299 9.94 2.86 21.76
CA SER A 299 10.73 2.29 20.67
C SER A 299 10.25 2.67 19.27
N VAL A 300 9.11 3.34 19.16
CA VAL A 300 8.54 3.90 17.92
C VAL A 300 8.70 5.41 18.01
N THR A 301 9.39 6.00 17.04
CA THR A 301 9.81 7.42 17.05
C THR A 301 9.55 8.10 15.71
N ASP A 302 9.58 9.45 15.70
CA ASP A 302 9.46 10.28 14.49
C ASP A 302 10.79 10.96 14.12
N ASP A 303 11.90 10.23 14.24
CA ASP A 303 13.25 10.72 13.93
C ASP A 303 13.90 10.01 12.72
N HIS A 304 13.11 9.28 11.92
CA HIS A 304 13.55 8.53 10.74
C HIS A 304 13.66 9.41 9.48
N VAL A 305 14.23 10.61 9.59
CA VAL A 305 14.41 11.51 8.43
C VAL A 305 15.71 11.22 7.69
N PHE A 306 15.64 11.23 6.35
CA PHE A 306 16.83 11.42 5.53
C PHE A 306 17.21 12.90 5.54
N ASP A 307 18.40 13.20 6.06
CA ASP A 307 18.99 14.54 6.08
C ASP A 307 20.47 14.49 5.68
N GLU A 308 21.10 15.67 5.52
CA GLU A 308 22.51 15.80 5.13
C GLU A 308 23.50 15.10 6.11
N GLN A 309 23.05 14.70 7.30
CA GLN A 309 23.87 14.07 8.33
C GLN A 309 23.70 12.54 8.38
N HIS A 310 22.63 11.98 7.81
CA HIS A 310 22.28 10.55 7.87
C HIS A 310 22.17 9.92 6.47
N HIS A 311 23.20 10.10 5.66
CA HIS A 311 23.37 9.36 4.39
C HIS A 311 24.03 8.00 4.66
N HIS A 312 23.45 6.91 4.15
CA HIS A 312 24.09 5.59 4.08
C HIS A 312 24.96 5.45 2.83
#